data_AF-A0A3Q0JAM8-F1
#
_entry.id   AF-A0A3Q0JAM8-F1
#
_cell.length_a   1.000
_cell.length_b   1.000
_cell.length_c   1.000
_cell.angle_alpha   90.00
_cell.angle_beta   90.00
_cell.angle_gamma   90.00
#
_symmetry.space_group_name_H-M   'P 1'
#
loop_
_entity.id
_entity.type
_entity.pdbx_description
1 polymer ?
#
loop_
_entity_poly.entity_id
_entity_poly.type
_entity_poly.pdbx_seq_one_letter_code
_entity_poly.pdbx_strand_id
1 'polypeptide(L)'
;YQQQHGYNRKSSDHQRSEHHQFPEDNGVDSSAPVASYSPPPSGSTGAQDLLEELKGKNNYNPAQYELPPRTRFFVIKSYSEDDIHRSIKYEIWCSTDHGNKKLDQAYRERQSANGSILLFFSVNKSGHFCGVARMMSPVDYNASSSVWSQDKWKGQFRVQWIYVKDVPNAHLKNIILETNENKPVTYCRDTTEVPYEKGVQVLDKIQSFPHTTSIFDDFSHYEQRQQAEKLGESNHHHSQDNYKENEREHHSGGARSNGYHHNSYSNSHHNAPQSAGYNKRSDSMRKQEWRDQPASGGPPTRRG
;
A
#
# COMPACT_ATOMS: atom_id res chain seq x y z
N TYR A 1 -45.39 -37.62 60.28
CA TYR A 1 -44.66 -36.41 60.71
C TYR A 1 -44.93 -35.32 59.67
N GLN A 2 -46.05 -34.57 59.69
CA GLN A 2 -46.34 -33.34 60.50
C GLN A 2 -45.22 -32.29 60.39
N GLN A 3 -45.39 -30.98 60.18
CA GLN A 3 -46.50 -30.00 60.01
C GLN A 3 -45.84 -28.70 59.45
N GLN A 4 -46.45 -27.99 58.48
CA GLN A 4 -47.10 -26.65 58.54
C GLN A 4 -46.35 -25.44 59.15
N HIS A 5 -46.31 -24.34 58.38
CA HIS A 5 -46.74 -22.93 58.64
C HIS A 5 -46.07 -22.06 57.54
N GLY A 6 -46.71 -21.25 56.68
CA GLY A 6 -47.94 -20.48 56.75
C GLY A 6 -47.59 -19.02 57.09
N TYR A 7 -47.70 -18.08 56.14
CA TYR A 7 -48.44 -16.80 56.28
C TYR A 7 -48.44 -15.99 54.98
N ASN A 8 -49.63 -15.47 54.71
CA ASN A 8 -50.12 -14.79 53.52
C ASN A 8 -50.46 -13.35 53.95
N ARG A 9 -50.24 -12.32 53.12
CA ARG A 9 -50.90 -11.03 53.29
C ARG A 9 -51.29 -10.43 51.94
N LYS A 10 -52.61 -10.41 51.73
CA LYS A 10 -53.34 -9.68 50.71
C LYS A 10 -53.23 -8.17 50.93
N SER A 11 -53.28 -7.39 49.86
CA SER A 11 -54.16 -6.22 49.78
C SER A 11 -54.67 -6.07 48.35
N SER A 12 -55.98 -5.91 48.25
CA SER A 12 -56.76 -5.67 47.05
C SER A 12 -57.47 -4.34 47.25
N ASP A 13 -57.46 -3.47 46.25
CA ASP A 13 -58.45 -2.38 46.15
C ASP A 13 -58.88 -2.22 44.68
N HIS A 14 -60.13 -1.80 44.55
CA HIS A 14 -61.05 -1.91 43.41
C HIS A 14 -61.19 -0.57 42.65
N GLN A 15 -61.85 -0.68 41.46
CA GLN A 15 -62.50 0.38 40.64
C GLN A 15 -61.55 1.17 39.71
N ARG A 16 -61.86 1.47 38.44
CA ARG A 16 -63.15 1.72 37.76
C ARG A 16 -62.97 1.56 36.24
N SER A 17 -64.03 1.12 35.58
CA SER A 17 -64.22 0.97 34.13
C SER A 17 -64.26 2.29 33.36
N GLU A 18 -63.76 2.31 32.12
CA GLU A 18 -64.41 3.02 31.00
C GLU A 18 -63.98 2.47 29.63
N HIS A 19 -64.97 2.43 28.73
CA HIS A 19 -64.98 1.94 27.36
C HIS A 19 -63.93 2.59 26.44
N HIS A 20 -63.54 1.94 25.34
CA HIS A 20 -63.92 2.33 23.97
C HIS A 20 -63.40 1.31 22.93
N GLN A 21 -64.28 0.98 21.98
CA GLN A 21 -64.13 0.03 20.88
C GLN A 21 -63.33 0.60 19.68
N PHE A 22 -62.84 -0.34 18.87
CA PHE A 22 -62.14 -0.28 17.58
C PHE A 22 -62.70 0.72 16.54
N PRO A 23 -61.94 1.01 15.45
CA PRO A 23 -62.01 0.13 14.27
C PRO A 23 -60.67 -0.17 13.57
N GLU A 24 -60.67 -1.32 12.91
CA GLU A 24 -59.73 -1.74 11.86
C GLU A 24 -59.88 -0.84 10.61
N ASP A 25 -58.77 -0.55 9.92
CA ASP A 25 -58.80 -0.24 8.47
C ASP A 25 -57.48 -0.65 7.79
N ASN A 26 -57.61 -0.82 6.48
CA ASN A 26 -56.97 -1.74 5.57
C ASN A 26 -55.56 -1.39 5.09
N GLY A 27 -54.96 -2.39 4.44
CA GLY A 27 -53.61 -2.41 3.88
C GLY A 27 -53.28 -1.29 2.89
N VAL A 28 -51.97 -1.02 2.81
CA VAL A 28 -51.34 -0.57 1.58
C VAL A 28 -50.03 -1.32 1.41
N ASP A 29 -49.96 -2.00 0.28
CA ASP A 29 -48.81 -2.66 -0.32
C ASP A 29 -47.60 -1.71 -0.38
N SER A 30 -46.41 -2.23 -0.09
CA SER A 30 -45.14 -1.52 -0.29
C SER A 30 -44.04 -2.55 -0.56
N SER A 31 -44.21 -3.34 -1.61
CA SER A 31 -43.09 -3.96 -2.31
C SER A 31 -42.26 -2.88 -3.02
N ALA A 32 -41.36 -2.23 -2.29
CA ALA A 32 -40.30 -1.42 -2.90
C ALA A 32 -39.14 -2.36 -3.28
N PRO A 33 -38.70 -2.41 -4.55
CA PRO A 33 -37.56 -3.21 -4.92
C PRO A 33 -36.32 -2.62 -4.26
N VAL A 34 -35.61 -3.43 -3.48
CA VAL A 34 -34.27 -3.12 -2.99
C VAL A 34 -33.40 -2.94 -4.22
N ALA A 35 -33.07 -1.68 -4.55
CA ALA A 35 -32.16 -1.36 -5.62
C ALA A 35 -30.81 -1.98 -5.29
N SER A 36 -30.51 -3.12 -5.91
CA SER A 36 -29.17 -3.69 -5.95
C SER A 36 -28.26 -2.65 -6.60
N TYR A 37 -27.46 -1.95 -5.80
CA TYR A 37 -26.32 -1.19 -6.29
C TYR A 37 -25.34 -2.17 -6.90
N SER A 38 -25.53 -2.47 -8.19
CA SER A 38 -24.46 -2.99 -9.03
C SER A 38 -23.55 -1.81 -9.36
N PRO A 39 -22.24 -1.89 -9.10
CA PRO A 39 -21.33 -0.85 -9.55
C PRO A 39 -21.37 -0.79 -11.10
N PRO A 40 -21.17 0.39 -11.70
CA PRO A 40 -21.24 0.53 -13.15
C PRO A 40 -20.13 -0.28 -13.83
N PRO A 41 -20.42 -1.12 -14.84
CA PRO A 41 -19.40 -1.83 -15.60
C PRO A 41 -18.98 -0.95 -16.77
N SER A 42 -18.08 0.01 -16.57
CA SER A 42 -17.64 0.89 -17.67
C SER A 42 -16.25 1.48 -17.41
N GLY A 43 -15.24 0.60 -17.39
CA GLY A 43 -13.82 0.97 -17.27
C GLY A 43 -12.88 -0.20 -16.93
N SER A 44 -13.42 -1.39 -16.65
CA SER A 44 -12.69 -2.52 -16.08
C SER A 44 -12.02 -3.47 -17.08
N THR A 45 -12.44 -3.51 -18.36
CA THR A 45 -11.91 -4.48 -19.33
C THR A 45 -10.41 -4.31 -19.53
N GLY A 46 -9.93 -3.09 -19.80
CA GLY A 46 -8.51 -2.88 -20.11
C GLY A 46 -7.55 -3.23 -18.97
N ALA A 47 -7.95 -3.06 -17.70
CA ALA A 47 -7.10 -3.43 -16.57
C ALA A 47 -7.06 -4.95 -16.34
N GLN A 48 -8.16 -5.65 -16.58
CA GLN A 48 -8.22 -7.11 -16.50
C GLN A 48 -7.46 -7.75 -17.66
N ASP A 49 -7.64 -7.25 -18.89
CA ASP A 49 -6.92 -7.72 -20.08
C ASP A 49 -5.40 -7.58 -19.91
N LEU A 50 -4.94 -6.44 -19.37
CA LEU A 50 -3.53 -6.22 -19.06
C LEU A 50 -3.01 -7.20 -18.00
N LEU A 51 -3.80 -7.48 -16.96
CA LEU A 51 -3.42 -8.43 -15.92
C LEU A 51 -3.31 -9.86 -16.48
N GLU A 52 -4.24 -10.26 -17.36
CA GLU A 52 -4.20 -11.54 -18.06
C GLU A 52 -2.97 -11.64 -18.97
N GLU A 53 -2.65 -10.58 -19.71
CA GLU A 53 -1.43 -10.50 -20.52
C GLU A 53 -0.18 -10.69 -19.65
N LEU A 54 -0.08 -9.96 -18.53
CA LEU A 54 1.04 -10.08 -17.60
C LEU A 54 1.18 -11.49 -17.05
N LYS A 55 0.07 -12.13 -16.63
CA LYS A 55 0.05 -13.52 -16.15
C LYS A 55 0.40 -14.53 -17.25
N GLY A 56 0.00 -14.27 -18.50
CA GLY A 56 0.35 -15.10 -19.65
C GLY A 56 1.82 -14.99 -20.03
N LYS A 57 2.39 -13.78 -19.95
CA LYS A 57 3.80 -13.50 -20.24
C LYS A 57 4.72 -14.03 -19.14
N ASN A 58 4.33 -13.86 -17.89
CA ASN A 58 5.16 -14.16 -16.72
C ASN A 58 4.51 -15.28 -15.91
N ASN A 59 5.16 -16.44 -15.86
CA ASN A 59 4.75 -17.59 -15.05
C ASN A 59 4.92 -17.30 -13.54
N TYR A 60 4.09 -16.42 -13.00
CA TYR A 60 4.13 -16.01 -11.61
C TYR A 60 3.77 -17.16 -10.67
N ASN A 61 4.31 -17.10 -9.46
CA ASN A 61 4.05 -18.06 -8.39
C ASN A 61 4.28 -19.52 -8.81
N PRO A 62 5.45 -19.86 -9.42
CA PRO A 62 5.73 -21.25 -9.79
C PRO A 62 5.70 -22.13 -8.54
N ALA A 63 5.19 -23.36 -8.67
CA ALA A 63 5.11 -24.30 -7.54
C ALA A 63 6.49 -24.59 -6.92
N GLN A 64 7.52 -24.60 -7.77
CA GLN A 64 8.91 -24.74 -7.37
C GLN A 64 9.76 -23.75 -8.16
N TYR A 65 10.61 -23.00 -7.46
CA TYR A 65 11.60 -22.14 -8.07
C TYR A 65 12.99 -22.73 -7.88
N GLU A 66 13.67 -23.03 -8.99
CA GLU A 66 15.07 -23.45 -8.96
C GLU A 66 15.98 -22.27 -8.68
N LEU A 67 16.54 -22.22 -7.47
CA LEU A 67 17.41 -21.14 -7.06
C LEU A 67 18.72 -21.16 -7.87
N PRO A 68 19.06 -20.09 -8.61
CA PRO A 68 20.32 -20.04 -9.33
C PRO A 68 21.53 -20.11 -8.38
N PRO A 69 22.64 -20.73 -8.79
CA PRO A 69 23.84 -20.79 -7.97
C PRO A 69 24.36 -19.37 -7.66
N ARG A 70 25.06 -19.24 -6.53
CA ARG A 70 25.73 -17.98 -6.13
C ARG A 70 24.76 -16.79 -6.02
N THR A 71 23.48 -17.05 -5.76
CA THR A 71 22.48 -16.00 -5.56
C THR A 71 22.78 -15.18 -4.31
N ARG A 72 22.62 -13.85 -4.39
CA ARG A 72 22.54 -12.96 -3.21
C ARG A 72 21.12 -12.44 -3.05
N PHE A 73 20.76 -12.12 -1.82
CA PHE A 73 19.41 -11.76 -1.45
C PHE A 73 19.38 -10.39 -0.79
N PHE A 74 18.39 -9.57 -1.17
CA PHE A 74 18.19 -8.26 -0.58
C PHE A 74 16.71 -8.05 -0.23
N VAL A 75 16.44 -7.41 0.89
CA VAL A 75 15.11 -6.89 1.19
C VAL A 75 14.93 -5.55 0.49
N ILE A 76 13.80 -5.37 -0.20
CA ILE A 76 13.39 -4.12 -0.81
C ILE A 76 12.17 -3.58 -0.06
N LYS A 77 12.26 -2.31 0.37
CA LYS A 77 11.19 -1.62 1.10
C LYS A 77 10.59 -0.52 0.26
N SER A 78 9.37 -0.74 -0.21
CA SER A 78 8.61 0.29 -0.92
C SER A 78 7.91 1.24 0.05
N TYR A 79 7.77 2.50 -0.35
CA TYR A 79 6.91 3.48 0.35
C TYR A 79 5.45 3.37 -0.07
N SER A 80 5.15 2.87 -1.27
CA SER A 80 3.79 2.75 -1.80
C SER A 80 3.55 1.41 -2.48
N GLU A 81 2.31 0.92 -2.38
CA GLU A 81 1.82 -0.19 -3.21
C GLU A 81 1.71 0.21 -4.69
N ASP A 82 1.51 1.50 -4.99
CA ASP A 82 1.51 2.01 -6.37
C ASP A 82 2.83 1.68 -7.08
N ASP A 83 3.97 1.83 -6.39
CA ASP A 83 5.29 1.52 -6.95
C ASP A 83 5.46 0.00 -7.19
N ILE A 84 4.86 -0.85 -6.34
CA ILE A 84 4.87 -2.31 -6.54
C ILE A 84 4.07 -2.67 -7.80
N HIS A 85 2.86 -2.12 -7.93
CA HIS A 85 2.03 -2.31 -9.13
C HIS A 85 2.79 -1.92 -10.40
N ARG A 86 3.41 -0.73 -10.40
CA ARG A 86 4.15 -0.20 -11.55
C ARG A 86 5.42 -1.02 -11.83
N SER A 87 6.08 -1.53 -10.80
CA SER A 87 7.22 -2.45 -10.95
C SER A 87 6.84 -3.75 -11.64
N ILE A 88 5.69 -4.33 -11.28
CA ILE A 88 5.18 -5.55 -11.91
C ILE A 88 4.82 -5.28 -13.37
N LYS A 89 4.08 -4.20 -13.62
CA LYS A 89 3.61 -3.80 -14.96
C LYS A 89 4.75 -3.49 -15.92
N TYR A 90 5.79 -2.77 -15.47
CA TYR A 90 6.86 -2.27 -16.32
C TYR A 90 8.19 -3.03 -16.18
N GLU A 91 8.26 -4.05 -15.32
CA GLU A 91 9.45 -4.88 -15.10
C GLU A 91 10.71 -4.07 -14.73
N ILE A 92 10.51 -3.05 -13.90
CA ILE A 92 11.57 -2.12 -13.46
C ILE A 92 11.48 -1.84 -11.97
N TRP A 93 12.59 -1.42 -11.39
CA TRP A 93 12.66 -0.90 -10.03
C TRP A 93 13.65 0.25 -9.92
N CYS A 94 13.44 1.09 -8.91
CA CYS A 94 14.39 2.09 -8.45
C CYS A 94 14.38 2.14 -6.92
N SER A 95 15.56 2.15 -6.31
CA SER A 95 15.74 2.40 -4.87
C SER A 95 16.26 3.82 -4.64
N THR A 96 16.63 4.15 -3.40
CA THR A 96 17.42 5.35 -3.08
C THR A 96 18.76 5.37 -3.80
N ASP A 97 19.40 6.53 -3.95
CA ASP A 97 20.76 6.62 -4.54
C ASP A 97 21.77 5.67 -3.87
N HIS A 98 21.70 5.55 -2.54
CA HIS A 98 22.54 4.63 -1.79
C HIS A 98 22.19 3.17 -2.08
N GLY A 99 20.89 2.84 -2.08
CA GLY A 99 20.41 1.50 -2.39
C GLY A 99 20.74 1.07 -3.82
N ASN A 100 20.57 1.96 -4.80
CA ASN A 100 20.94 1.76 -6.20
C ASN A 100 22.44 1.46 -6.34
N LYS A 101 23.32 2.22 -5.69
CA LYS A 101 24.78 1.93 -5.66
C LYS A 101 25.09 0.54 -5.12
N LYS A 102 24.43 0.17 -4.01
CA LYS A 102 24.63 -1.13 -3.37
C LYS A 102 24.16 -2.29 -4.26
N LEU A 103 22.98 -2.16 -4.85
CA LEU A 103 22.41 -3.18 -5.74
C LEU A 103 23.18 -3.29 -7.05
N ASP A 104 23.62 -2.17 -7.64
CA ASP A 104 24.43 -2.18 -8.86
C ASP A 104 25.77 -2.87 -8.64
N GLN A 105 26.46 -2.55 -7.54
CA GLN A 105 27.70 -3.22 -7.16
C GLN A 105 27.48 -4.73 -7.02
N ALA A 106 26.46 -5.13 -6.26
CA ALA A 106 26.15 -6.54 -6.05
C ALA A 106 25.80 -7.27 -7.35
N TYR A 107 25.05 -6.63 -8.24
CA TYR A 107 24.70 -7.17 -9.54
C TYR A 107 25.93 -7.39 -10.41
N ARG A 108 26.82 -6.40 -10.54
CA ARG A 108 28.05 -6.50 -11.33
C ARG A 108 28.99 -7.59 -10.79
N GLU A 109 29.12 -7.71 -9.48
CA GLU A 109 29.90 -8.76 -8.82
C GLU A 109 29.33 -10.17 -9.05
N ARG A 110 28.00 -10.30 -9.21
CA ARG A 110 27.36 -11.58 -9.53
C ARG A 110 27.38 -11.90 -11.00
N GLN A 111 27.26 -10.90 -11.87
CA GLN A 111 27.31 -11.08 -13.31
C GLN A 111 28.64 -11.70 -13.75
N SER A 112 29.76 -11.25 -13.18
CA SER A 112 31.09 -11.83 -13.45
C SER A 112 31.27 -13.25 -12.89
N ALA A 113 30.48 -13.62 -11.87
CA ALA A 113 30.54 -14.91 -11.18
C ALA A 113 29.43 -15.89 -11.62
N ASN A 114 28.69 -15.58 -12.70
CA ASN A 114 27.53 -16.33 -13.17
C ASN A 114 26.47 -16.58 -12.07
N GLY A 115 26.27 -15.58 -11.21
CA GLY A 115 25.31 -15.58 -10.10
C GLY A 115 24.07 -14.72 -10.38
N SER A 116 23.17 -14.65 -9.40
CA SER A 116 21.91 -13.88 -9.50
C SER A 116 21.68 -13.01 -8.27
N ILE A 117 20.79 -12.02 -8.40
CA ILE A 117 20.30 -11.22 -7.28
C ILE A 117 18.79 -11.44 -7.18
N LEU A 118 18.33 -11.88 -6.02
CA LEU A 118 16.92 -11.98 -5.66
C LEU A 118 16.55 -10.88 -4.67
N LEU A 119 15.37 -10.31 -4.88
CA LEU A 119 14.86 -9.16 -4.15
C LEU A 119 13.55 -9.55 -3.48
N PHE A 120 13.47 -9.42 -2.16
CA PHE A 120 12.28 -9.69 -1.35
C PHE A 120 11.54 -8.39 -1.06
N PHE A 121 10.36 -8.22 -1.66
CA PHE A 121 9.61 -6.96 -1.59
C PHE A 121 8.65 -6.94 -0.40
N SER A 122 8.63 -5.79 0.29
CA SER A 122 7.67 -5.51 1.36
C SER A 122 7.36 -4.01 1.37
N VAL A 123 6.08 -3.65 1.46
CA VAL A 123 5.67 -2.25 1.61
C VAL A 123 5.81 -1.84 3.08
N ASN A 124 6.31 -0.63 3.32
CA ASN A 124 6.49 -0.11 4.67
C ASN A 124 5.16 -0.09 5.42
N LYS A 125 5.15 -0.71 6.61
CA LYS A 125 4.00 -0.84 7.51
C LYS A 125 2.84 -1.72 7.00
N SER A 126 3.02 -2.49 5.91
CA SER A 126 1.98 -3.41 5.42
C SER A 126 1.83 -4.68 6.27
N GLY A 127 2.86 -5.04 7.04
CA GLY A 127 2.85 -6.24 7.88
C GLY A 127 3.12 -7.56 7.14
N HIS A 128 3.48 -7.50 5.86
CA HIS A 128 3.77 -8.67 5.02
C HIS A 128 4.88 -8.40 3.99
N PHE A 129 5.42 -9.47 3.42
CA PHE A 129 6.16 -9.43 2.15
C PHE A 129 5.17 -9.70 1.01
N CYS A 130 5.25 -8.93 -0.07
CA CYS A 130 4.29 -8.98 -1.19
C CYS A 130 4.83 -9.70 -2.44
N GLY A 131 6.11 -10.07 -2.46
CA GLY A 131 6.64 -10.87 -3.54
C GLY A 131 8.16 -10.96 -3.62
N VAL A 132 8.61 -11.58 -4.70
CA VAL A 132 10.04 -11.80 -5.02
C VAL A 132 10.28 -11.48 -6.48
N ALA A 133 11.33 -10.73 -6.76
CA ALA A 133 11.80 -10.51 -8.13
C ALA A 133 13.30 -10.77 -8.26
N ARG A 134 13.73 -11.12 -9.46
CA ARG A 134 15.14 -11.20 -9.84
C ARG A 134 15.57 -9.87 -10.47
N MET A 135 16.75 -9.37 -10.10
CA MET A 135 17.36 -8.23 -10.80
C MET A 135 17.94 -8.71 -12.14
N MET A 136 17.64 -7.99 -13.22
CA MET A 136 17.91 -8.41 -14.61
C MET A 136 18.86 -7.48 -15.37
N SER A 137 19.23 -6.33 -14.79
CA SER A 137 20.17 -5.39 -15.39
C SER A 137 20.96 -4.65 -14.32
N PRO A 138 22.12 -4.06 -14.66
CA PRO A 138 22.71 -3.02 -13.82
C PRO A 138 21.79 -1.81 -13.71
N VAL A 139 22.13 -0.90 -12.80
CA VAL A 139 21.42 0.38 -12.65
C VAL A 139 21.87 1.35 -13.74
N ASP A 140 20.90 1.90 -14.47
CA ASP A 140 21.07 3.08 -15.30
C ASP A 140 20.76 4.34 -14.48
N TYR A 141 21.79 5.05 -14.03
CA TYR A 141 21.67 6.26 -13.21
C TYR A 141 21.17 7.49 -13.99
N ASN A 142 21.19 7.44 -15.32
CA ASN A 142 20.69 8.54 -16.16
C ASN A 142 19.21 8.38 -16.48
N ALA A 143 18.63 7.20 -16.25
CA ALA A 143 17.21 6.98 -16.38
C ALA A 143 16.43 7.78 -15.32
N SER A 144 15.57 8.67 -15.79
CA SER A 144 14.47 9.25 -15.02
C SER A 144 13.17 8.69 -15.58
N SER A 145 12.44 7.93 -14.78
CA SER A 145 11.14 7.39 -15.18
C SER A 145 10.03 8.15 -14.46
N SER A 146 9.06 8.70 -15.22
CA SER A 146 7.86 9.35 -14.66
C SER A 146 6.85 8.34 -14.11
N VAL A 147 7.21 7.04 -14.09
CA VAL A 147 6.33 6.00 -13.59
C VAL A 147 6.35 5.89 -12.07
N TRP A 148 7.25 6.52 -11.32
CA TRP A 148 7.27 6.33 -9.85
C TRP A 148 6.27 7.22 -9.13
N SER A 149 5.83 6.85 -7.92
CA SER A 149 4.87 7.66 -7.16
C SER A 149 5.47 8.97 -6.63
N GLN A 150 6.80 9.14 -6.73
CA GLN A 150 7.51 10.36 -6.38
C GLN A 150 8.56 10.69 -7.44
N ASP A 151 8.58 11.92 -7.96
CA ASP A 151 9.47 12.39 -9.04
C ASP A 151 10.95 12.56 -8.63
N LYS A 152 11.36 12.00 -7.50
CA LYS A 152 12.71 12.16 -6.93
C LYS A 152 13.63 10.98 -7.20
N TRP A 153 13.08 9.86 -7.66
CA TRP A 153 13.86 8.63 -7.85
C TRP A 153 14.64 8.69 -9.16
N LYS A 154 15.96 8.77 -9.05
CA LYS A 154 16.89 8.67 -10.18
C LYS A 154 17.56 7.31 -10.18
N GLY A 155 17.73 6.76 -11.36
CA GLY A 155 18.19 5.38 -11.49
C GLY A 155 17.05 4.45 -11.87
N GLN A 156 17.33 3.47 -12.69
CA GLN A 156 16.39 2.39 -13.00
C GLN A 156 17.16 1.12 -13.30
N PHE A 157 16.61 -0.02 -12.89
CA PHE A 157 17.08 -1.32 -13.34
C PHE A 157 15.90 -2.24 -13.62
N ARG A 158 16.12 -3.23 -14.49
CA ARG A 158 15.10 -4.21 -14.85
C ARG A 158 14.97 -5.27 -13.78
N VAL A 159 13.73 -5.72 -13.54
CA VAL A 159 13.41 -6.83 -12.65
C VAL A 159 12.48 -7.82 -13.34
N GLN A 160 12.58 -9.09 -12.97
CA GLN A 160 11.64 -10.14 -13.36
C GLN A 160 10.94 -10.64 -12.10
N TRP A 161 9.65 -10.37 -11.99
CA TRP A 161 8.84 -10.84 -10.86
C TRP A 161 8.63 -12.36 -10.96
N ILE A 162 8.89 -13.05 -9.87
CA ILE A 162 8.79 -14.52 -9.74
C ILE A 162 7.56 -14.86 -8.89
N TYR A 163 7.49 -14.29 -7.69
CA TYR A 163 6.35 -14.45 -6.79
C TYR A 163 5.62 -13.13 -6.62
N VAL A 164 4.31 -13.15 -6.77
CA VAL A 164 3.41 -12.03 -6.50
C VAL A 164 2.32 -12.56 -5.58
N LYS A 165 2.56 -12.48 -4.27
CA LYS A 165 1.68 -13.01 -3.23
C LYS A 165 2.05 -12.47 -1.85
N ASP A 166 1.04 -12.30 -1.01
CA ASP A 166 1.25 -11.78 0.33
C ASP A 166 1.61 -12.89 1.32
N VAL A 167 2.69 -12.67 2.06
CA VAL A 167 3.17 -13.57 3.11
C VAL A 167 3.28 -12.77 4.41
N PRO A 168 2.39 -13.02 5.41
CA PRO A 168 2.39 -12.25 6.65
C PRO A 168 3.72 -12.37 7.41
N ASN A 169 4.15 -11.27 8.02
CA ASN A 169 5.39 -11.22 8.80
C ASN A 169 5.44 -12.24 9.93
N ALA A 170 4.28 -12.69 10.44
CA ALA A 170 4.19 -13.74 11.44
C ALA A 170 4.86 -15.05 11.01
N HIS A 171 4.89 -15.36 9.71
CA HIS A 171 5.54 -16.55 9.16
C HIS A 171 7.04 -16.38 8.97
N LEU A 172 7.54 -15.14 8.86
CA LEU A 172 8.95 -14.85 8.57
C LEU A 172 9.73 -14.35 9.80
N LYS A 173 9.06 -13.94 10.88
CA LYS A 173 9.68 -13.32 12.07
C LYS A 173 10.67 -14.20 12.82
N ASN A 174 10.66 -15.52 12.58
CA ASN A 174 11.60 -16.44 13.21
C ASN A 174 12.96 -16.51 12.48
N ILE A 175 13.08 -15.92 11.29
CA ILE A 175 14.35 -15.81 10.57
C ILE A 175 15.10 -14.59 11.11
N ILE A 176 16.06 -14.85 11.99
CA ILE A 176 16.91 -13.83 12.60
C ILE A 176 18.18 -13.63 11.78
N LEU A 177 18.55 -12.36 11.53
CA LEU A 177 19.75 -11.99 10.79
C LEU A 177 20.84 -11.52 11.74
N GLU A 178 21.92 -12.29 11.88
CA GLU A 178 23.05 -11.90 12.75
C GLU A 178 23.72 -10.61 12.27
N THR A 179 23.70 -10.37 10.95
CA THR A 179 24.23 -9.17 10.28
C THR A 179 23.39 -7.92 10.47
N ASN A 180 22.20 -8.02 11.08
CA ASN A 180 21.27 -6.89 11.27
C ASN A 180 20.80 -6.81 12.73
N GLU A 181 21.74 -6.67 13.66
CA GLU A 181 21.47 -6.49 15.11
C GLU A 181 20.66 -7.65 15.73
N ASN A 182 20.78 -8.86 15.19
CA ASN A 182 19.96 -10.02 15.57
C ASN A 182 18.44 -9.75 15.52
N LYS A 183 18.02 -8.86 14.62
CA LYS A 183 16.60 -8.59 14.38
C LYS A 183 16.03 -9.58 13.36
N PRO A 184 14.72 -9.85 13.42
CA PRO A 184 14.04 -10.60 12.38
C PRO A 184 14.20 -9.96 11.00
N VAL A 185 14.17 -10.77 9.94
CA VAL A 185 14.20 -10.29 8.54
C VAL A 185 13.09 -9.27 8.24
N THR A 186 11.97 -9.35 8.94
CA THR A 186 10.83 -8.43 8.81
C THR A 186 11.14 -6.99 9.28
N TYR A 187 12.22 -6.79 10.02
CA TYR A 187 12.70 -5.48 10.50
C TYR A 187 13.80 -4.88 9.59
N CYS A 188 14.13 -5.54 8.48
CA CYS A 188 15.10 -5.02 7.52
C CYS A 188 14.67 -3.67 6.96
N ARG A 189 15.66 -2.80 6.76
CA ARG A 189 15.53 -1.57 5.96
C ARG A 189 15.69 -1.87 4.48
N ASP A 190 15.41 -0.86 3.66
CA ASP A 190 15.62 -0.96 2.22
C ASP A 190 17.06 -1.38 1.88
N THR A 191 17.22 -2.27 0.91
CA THR A 191 18.49 -2.85 0.45
C THR A 191 19.33 -3.55 1.53
N THR A 192 18.70 -4.04 2.61
CA THR A 192 19.40 -4.89 3.58
C THR A 192 19.77 -6.21 2.91
N GLU A 193 21.04 -6.59 2.98
CA GLU A 193 21.50 -7.88 2.45
C GLU A 193 21.14 -9.00 3.43
N VAL A 194 20.59 -10.08 2.91
CA VAL A 194 20.24 -11.27 3.68
C VAL A 194 21.31 -12.34 3.42
N PRO A 195 21.98 -12.87 4.47
CA PRO A 195 22.93 -13.97 4.32
C PRO A 195 22.31 -15.14 3.58
N TYR A 196 23.12 -15.86 2.79
CA TYR A 196 22.66 -16.86 1.84
C TYR A 196 21.71 -17.89 2.47
N GLU A 197 22.09 -18.48 3.60
CA GLU A 197 21.34 -19.51 4.31
C GLU A 197 19.99 -18.98 4.80
N LYS A 198 19.94 -17.72 5.26
CA LYS A 198 18.71 -17.06 5.70
C LYS A 198 17.84 -16.68 4.50
N GLY A 199 18.45 -16.28 3.39
CA GLY A 199 17.75 -15.96 2.15
C GLY A 199 17.05 -17.18 1.55
N VAL A 200 17.69 -18.35 1.58
CA VAL A 200 17.06 -19.63 1.22
C VAL A 200 15.85 -19.93 2.10
N GLN A 201 15.95 -19.73 3.42
CA GLN A 201 14.81 -19.93 4.35
C GLN A 201 13.65 -18.98 4.07
N VAL A 202 13.94 -17.70 3.75
CA VAL A 202 12.91 -16.73 3.37
C VAL A 202 12.21 -17.17 2.08
N LEU A 203 12.99 -17.54 1.07
CA LEU A 203 12.46 -17.98 -0.22
C LEU A 203 11.59 -19.23 -0.08
N ASP A 204 12.03 -20.23 0.70
CA ASP A 204 11.28 -21.45 0.96
C ASP A 204 9.94 -21.17 1.65
N LYS A 205 9.94 -20.30 2.67
CA LYS A 205 8.69 -19.85 3.33
C LYS A 205 7.77 -19.09 2.39
N ILE A 206 8.31 -18.23 1.53
CA ILE A 206 7.49 -17.54 0.54
C ILE A 206 6.92 -18.55 -0.45
N GLN A 207 7.74 -19.42 -1.04
CA GLN A 207 7.32 -20.42 -2.02
C GLN A 207 6.21 -21.33 -1.47
N SER A 208 6.40 -21.88 -0.27
CA SER A 208 5.44 -22.81 0.36
C SER A 208 4.18 -22.16 0.93
N PHE A 209 4.14 -20.83 1.11
CA PHE A 209 2.99 -20.18 1.73
C PHE A 209 1.74 -20.23 0.82
N PRO A 210 0.60 -20.78 1.31
CA PRO A 210 -0.66 -20.82 0.59
C PRO A 210 -1.39 -19.47 0.73
N HIS A 211 -0.92 -18.47 -0.02
CA HIS A 211 -1.52 -17.14 -0.04
C HIS A 211 -2.99 -17.15 -0.46
N THR A 212 -3.75 -16.24 0.14
CA THR A 212 -5.15 -15.95 -0.24
C THR A 212 -5.31 -14.53 -0.78
N THR A 213 -4.25 -13.70 -0.70
CA THR A 213 -4.26 -12.31 -1.17
C THR A 213 -2.98 -11.98 -1.93
N SER A 214 -3.08 -11.04 -2.85
CA SER A 214 -1.97 -10.41 -3.55
C SER A 214 -2.37 -9.05 -4.10
N ILE A 215 -1.39 -8.26 -4.55
CA ILE A 215 -1.66 -7.01 -5.26
C ILE A 215 -2.49 -7.19 -6.55
N PHE A 216 -2.60 -8.41 -7.09
CA PHE A 216 -3.47 -8.67 -8.23
C PHE A 216 -4.96 -8.52 -7.91
N ASP A 217 -5.37 -8.67 -6.65
CA ASP A 217 -6.76 -8.50 -6.22
C ASP A 217 -7.21 -7.04 -6.38
N ASP A 218 -6.26 -6.10 -6.24
CA ASP A 218 -6.47 -4.66 -6.36
C ASP A 218 -5.90 -4.08 -7.67
N PHE A 219 -5.56 -4.91 -8.67
CA PHE A 219 -4.86 -4.46 -9.88
C PHE A 219 -5.62 -3.35 -10.63
N SER A 220 -6.94 -3.51 -10.80
CA SER A 220 -7.78 -2.50 -11.45
C SER A 220 -7.82 -1.17 -10.68
N HIS A 221 -7.74 -1.20 -9.35
CA HIS A 221 -7.68 0.01 -8.53
C HIS A 221 -6.40 0.81 -8.82
N TYR A 222 -5.25 0.12 -8.84
CA TYR A 222 -3.96 0.76 -9.13
C TYR A 222 -3.86 1.28 -10.56
N GLU A 223 -4.45 0.57 -11.52
CA GLU A 223 -4.45 1.01 -12.91
C GLU A 223 -5.30 2.28 -13.11
N GLN A 224 -6.47 2.35 -12.50
CA GLN A 224 -7.33 3.55 -12.55
C GLN A 224 -6.66 4.75 -11.88
N ARG A 225 -6.01 4.55 -10.73
CA ARG A 225 -5.25 5.61 -10.05
C ARG A 225 -4.12 6.14 -10.93
N GLN A 226 -3.36 5.26 -11.58
CA GLN A 226 -2.30 5.67 -12.49
C GLN A 226 -2.84 6.49 -13.68
N GLN A 227 -3.98 6.09 -14.26
CA GLN A 227 -4.61 6.82 -15.35
C GLN A 227 -5.10 8.21 -14.91
N ALA A 228 -5.71 8.30 -13.72
CA ALA A 228 -6.16 9.56 -13.15
C ALA A 228 -5.00 10.55 -12.89
N GLU A 229 -3.87 10.06 -12.39
CA GLU A 229 -2.66 10.87 -12.17
C GLU A 229 -2.16 11.47 -13.50
N LYS A 230 -2.06 10.66 -14.57
CA LYS A 230 -1.63 11.13 -15.90
C LYS A 230 -2.57 12.18 -16.50
N LEU A 231 -3.88 12.02 -16.32
CA LEU A 231 -4.87 12.99 -16.79
C LEU A 231 -4.78 14.30 -15.99
N GLY A 232 -4.54 14.24 -14.68
CA GLY A 232 -4.36 15.42 -13.82
C GLY A 232 -3.14 16.27 -14.22
N GLU A 233 -2.03 15.64 -14.58
CA GLU A 233 -0.81 16.33 -15.04
C GLU A 233 -1.02 17.08 -16.36
N SER A 234 -1.81 16.52 -17.28
CA SER A 234 -2.10 17.12 -18.58
C SER A 234 -2.90 18.43 -18.49
N ASN A 235 -3.80 18.53 -17.50
CA ASN A 235 -4.60 19.74 -17.27
C ASN A 235 -3.81 20.88 -16.62
N HIS A 236 -2.72 20.60 -15.88
CA HIS A 236 -1.88 21.64 -15.28
C HIS A 236 -0.93 22.31 -16.29
N HIS A 237 -0.49 21.61 -17.33
CA HIS A 237 0.33 22.21 -18.39
C HIS A 237 -0.48 23.18 -19.28
N HIS A 238 -1.75 22.86 -19.58
CA HIS A 238 -2.56 23.69 -20.48
C HIS A 238 -3.01 25.02 -19.87
N SER A 239 -3.10 25.11 -18.53
CA SER A 239 -3.40 26.39 -17.88
C SER A 239 -2.20 27.34 -17.89
N GLN A 240 -0.96 26.85 -17.91
CA GLN A 240 0.24 27.69 -17.79
C GLN A 240 0.63 28.37 -19.12
N ASP A 241 0.27 27.77 -20.27
CA ASP A 241 0.47 28.36 -21.59
C ASP A 241 -0.55 29.49 -21.89
N ASN A 242 -1.78 29.36 -21.38
CA ASN A 242 -2.84 30.37 -21.55
C ASN A 242 -2.55 31.70 -20.81
N TYR A 243 -1.73 31.68 -19.75
CA TYR A 243 -1.32 32.91 -19.07
C TYR A 243 -0.17 33.65 -19.78
N LYS A 244 0.62 32.97 -20.63
CA LYS A 244 1.74 33.61 -21.36
C LYS A 244 1.34 34.22 -22.69
N GLU A 245 0.21 33.79 -23.28
CA GLU A 245 -0.31 34.36 -24.52
C GLU A 245 -1.02 35.71 -24.26
N ASN A 246 -1.67 35.87 -23.10
CA ASN A 246 -2.36 37.12 -22.72
C ASN A 246 -1.42 38.29 -22.33
N GLU A 247 -0.15 38.04 -21.99
CA GLU A 247 0.79 39.12 -21.63
C GLU A 247 1.51 39.74 -22.83
N ARG A 248 1.44 39.12 -24.02
CA ARG A 248 2.15 39.62 -25.21
C ARG A 248 1.40 40.67 -26.03
N GLU A 249 0.10 40.87 -25.79
CA GLU A 249 -0.70 41.83 -26.56
C GLU A 249 -0.78 43.25 -25.96
N HIS A 250 -0.19 43.49 -24.78
CA HIS A 250 -0.44 44.73 -24.03
C HIS A 250 0.74 45.69 -23.81
N HIS A 251 1.86 45.62 -24.53
CA HIS A 251 2.94 46.62 -24.35
C HIS A 251 3.34 47.32 -25.66
N SER A 252 2.43 48.19 -26.13
CA SER A 252 2.72 49.34 -26.98
C SER A 252 2.50 50.62 -26.17
N GLY A 253 3.58 51.28 -25.74
CA GLY A 253 3.51 52.67 -25.29
C GLY A 253 4.41 53.05 -24.10
N GLY A 254 5.35 53.97 -24.35
CA GLY A 254 5.50 55.14 -23.49
C GLY A 254 6.52 55.12 -22.33
N ALA A 255 7.76 55.50 -22.66
CA ALA A 255 8.63 56.48 -21.99
C ALA A 255 8.55 56.80 -20.46
N ARG A 256 9.75 56.68 -19.83
CA ARG A 256 10.49 57.65 -18.97
C ARG A 256 9.86 58.20 -17.66
N SER A 257 10.55 58.00 -16.52
CA SER A 257 11.25 59.05 -15.72
C SER A 257 11.67 58.59 -14.30
N ASN A 258 12.81 59.16 -13.85
CA ASN A 258 13.52 59.11 -12.56
C ASN A 258 12.72 59.41 -11.27
N GLY A 259 13.25 58.95 -10.12
CA GLY A 259 13.07 59.64 -8.82
C GLY A 259 13.37 58.88 -7.51
N TYR A 260 14.61 59.01 -7.02
CA TYR A 260 15.18 58.96 -5.64
C TYR A 260 14.45 58.33 -4.40
N HIS A 261 15.17 57.40 -3.75
CA HIS A 261 15.49 57.22 -2.31
C HIS A 261 14.46 57.58 -1.20
N HIS A 262 14.15 56.64 -0.29
CA HIS A 262 14.84 56.48 1.02
C HIS A 262 14.26 55.32 1.89
N ASN A 263 15.15 54.41 2.31
CA ASN A 263 15.25 53.63 3.56
C ASN A 263 14.01 53.31 4.42
N SER A 264 13.76 52.01 4.68
CA SER A 264 13.53 51.48 6.04
C SER A 264 13.61 49.95 6.09
N TYR A 265 14.32 49.46 7.10
CA TYR A 265 14.36 48.06 7.53
C TYR A 265 12.96 47.59 7.93
N SER A 266 12.46 46.53 7.30
CA SER A 266 11.42 45.69 7.91
C SER A 266 11.48 44.24 7.41
N ASN A 267 11.47 43.36 8.42
CA ASN A 267 11.12 41.95 8.48
C ASN A 267 10.53 41.30 7.21
N SER A 268 11.05 40.15 6.81
CA SER A 268 10.38 39.25 5.84
C SER A 268 10.52 37.80 6.26
N HIS A 269 9.56 37.37 7.09
CA HIS A 269 9.14 35.98 7.19
C HIS A 269 8.71 35.47 5.81
N HIS A 270 9.33 34.38 5.36
CA HIS A 270 8.90 33.68 4.16
C HIS A 270 7.67 32.83 4.48
N ASN A 271 6.55 33.17 3.85
CA ASN A 271 5.35 32.34 3.76
C ASN A 271 5.69 31.04 3.03
N ALA A 272 5.54 29.92 3.71
CA ALA A 272 5.47 28.60 3.11
C ALA A 272 4.03 28.36 2.60
N PRO A 273 3.82 27.89 1.37
CA PRO A 273 2.50 27.49 0.92
C PRO A 273 2.09 26.19 1.64
N GLN A 274 0.93 26.25 2.30
CA GLN A 274 0.29 25.14 2.99
C GLN A 274 -0.02 24.02 1.99
N SER A 275 0.55 22.83 2.24
CA SER A 275 0.25 21.62 1.50
C SER A 275 -1.12 21.07 1.90
N ALA A 276 -1.87 20.67 0.87
CA ALA A 276 -3.20 20.10 0.94
C ALA A 276 -3.27 18.88 1.86
N GLY A 277 -4.39 18.78 2.59
CA GLY A 277 -4.60 17.88 3.72
C GLY A 277 -4.53 16.39 3.40
N TYR A 278 -3.77 15.69 4.23
CA TYR A 278 -3.85 14.25 4.45
C TYR A 278 -5.22 13.88 5.05
N ASN A 279 -6.01 13.08 4.32
CA ASN A 279 -7.34 12.65 4.76
C ASN A 279 -7.24 11.40 5.67
N LYS A 280 -7.21 11.63 7.00
CA LYS A 280 -7.07 10.60 8.06
C LYS A 280 -8.30 9.69 8.30
N ARG A 281 -9.30 9.69 7.41
CA ARG A 281 -10.61 9.06 7.69
C ARG A 281 -10.76 7.59 7.31
N SER A 282 -9.94 7.04 6.41
CA SER A 282 -10.02 5.62 6.03
C SER A 282 -9.28 4.68 7.00
N ASP A 283 -8.37 5.21 7.81
CA ASP A 283 -7.50 4.43 8.71
C ASP A 283 -8.13 4.15 10.09
N SER A 284 -9.29 4.74 10.40
CA SER A 284 -9.96 4.51 11.69
C SER A 284 -10.90 3.29 11.69
N MET A 285 -11.37 2.83 10.53
CA MET A 285 -12.33 1.72 10.46
C MET A 285 -11.69 0.34 10.61
N ARG A 286 -10.39 0.16 10.34
CA ARG A 286 -9.68 -1.12 10.58
C ARG A 286 -9.02 -1.24 11.96
N LYS A 287 -9.01 -0.17 12.77
CA LYS A 287 -8.45 -0.16 14.12
C LYS A 287 -9.41 -0.63 15.21
N GLN A 288 -10.71 -0.74 14.91
CA GLN A 288 -11.72 -1.05 15.91
C GLN A 288 -11.93 -2.56 16.12
N GLU A 289 -11.60 -3.40 15.14
CA GLU A 289 -11.77 -4.87 15.25
C GLU A 289 -10.64 -5.59 16.00
N TRP A 290 -9.52 -4.92 16.30
CA TRP A 290 -8.38 -5.52 17.02
C TRP A 290 -8.38 -5.28 18.53
N ARG A 291 -9.33 -4.52 19.07
CA ARG A 291 -9.37 -4.17 20.51
C ARG A 291 -10.14 -5.16 21.39
N ASP A 292 -10.93 -6.06 20.80
CA ASP A 292 -11.90 -6.89 21.54
C ASP A 292 -11.58 -8.40 21.49
N GLN A 293 -10.34 -8.79 21.79
CA GLN A 293 -10.04 -10.20 22.13
C GLN A 293 -9.47 -10.30 23.55
N PRO A 294 -10.07 -11.12 24.44
CA PRO A 294 -9.65 -11.22 25.83
C PRO A 294 -8.31 -11.97 25.96
N ALA A 295 -7.36 -11.35 26.66
CA ALA A 295 -6.11 -11.97 27.06
C ALA A 295 -6.34 -12.94 28.23
N SER A 296 -6.25 -14.25 27.99
CA SER A 296 -6.13 -15.25 29.05
C SER A 296 -4.66 -15.58 29.28
N GLY A 297 -4.13 -15.13 30.43
CA GLY A 297 -2.76 -15.37 30.86
C GLY A 297 -2.57 -16.64 31.69
N GLY A 298 -1.29 -16.99 31.88
CA GLY A 298 -0.81 -17.91 32.91
C GLY A 298 0.73 -18.05 32.85
N PRO A 299 1.49 -17.79 33.93
CA PRO A 299 2.95 -17.92 33.93
C PRO A 299 3.39 -19.37 34.20
N PRO A 300 4.59 -19.81 33.74
CA PRO A 300 5.02 -21.18 33.95
C PRO A 300 5.65 -21.38 35.34
N THR A 301 5.22 -22.44 36.01
CA THR A 301 5.82 -23.00 37.23
C THR A 301 7.15 -23.71 36.94
N ARG A 302 8.16 -23.44 37.78
CA ARG A 302 9.43 -24.19 37.87
C ARG A 302 9.20 -25.62 38.42
N ARG A 303 9.70 -26.65 37.74
CA ARG A 303 10.28 -27.93 38.24
C ARG A 303 11.05 -28.59 37.07
N GLY A 304 12.21 -29.23 37.21
CA GLY A 304 13.12 -29.41 38.34
C GLY A 304 14.53 -29.65 37.82
#